data_AF-N2BQL9-F1
#
_entry.id   AF-N2BQL9-F1
#
_cell.length_a   1.000
_cell.length_b   1.000
_cell.length_c   1.000
_cell.angle_alpha   90.00
_cell.angle_beta   90.00
_cell.angle_gamma   90.00
#
_symmetry.space_group_name_H-M   'P 1'
#
loop_
_entity.id
_entity.type
_entity.pdbx_description
1 polymer ?
#
loop_
_entity_poly.entity_id
_entity_poly.type
_entity_poly.pdbx_seq_one_letter_code
_entity_poly.pdbx_strand_id
1 'polypeptide(L)'
;MAQPRITSTLTFDEKLFEEYFAGKDRPLNRRDALIFSIGDGLLFGIWFWAGILFNFNFNLMGWIFGIVVGLALVLGIAEALTGATIFWPRRLWRKTYTRFFVRHGVDSDAPRPWTCTLRSHAGPNQVEMSYLTKDGSFEVLNQSYKKFDRILVTKHLIVLITHFDLGSPFDFWHRDTYANALADREATEDAIFLRGSITGMDNKPLSDEDFIAYVGRKISRH
;
A
#
# COMPACT_ATOMS: atom_id res chain seq x y z
N MET A 1 9.58 27.78 21.71
CA MET A 1 8.10 27.63 21.70
C MET A 1 7.75 26.52 20.73
N ALA A 2 7.01 25.50 21.15
CA ALA A 2 6.57 24.44 20.25
C ALA A 2 5.61 25.04 19.21
N GLN A 3 5.85 24.79 17.92
CA GLN A 3 4.94 25.24 16.88
C GLN A 3 3.59 24.53 17.03
N PRO A 4 2.46 25.23 16.80
CA PRO A 4 1.14 24.62 16.82
C PRO A 4 1.08 23.49 15.77
N ARG A 5 0.77 22.28 16.23
CA ARG A 5 0.75 21.07 15.39
C ARG A 5 -0.40 20.16 15.78
N ILE A 6 -1.03 19.56 14.78
CA ILE A 6 -2.00 18.49 14.97
C ILE A 6 -1.23 17.22 15.31
N THR A 7 -1.65 16.47 16.31
CA THR A 7 -0.92 15.30 16.81
C THR A 7 -1.77 14.04 16.89
N SER A 8 -1.13 12.90 16.65
CA SER A 8 -1.68 11.56 16.85
C SER A 8 -0.59 10.66 17.39
N THR A 9 -0.86 9.95 18.49
CA THR A 9 0.02 8.91 19.01
C THR A 9 -0.78 7.62 19.06
N LEU A 10 -0.20 6.52 18.57
CA LEU A 10 -0.85 5.22 18.57
C LEU A 10 0.14 4.10 18.83
N THR A 11 -0.36 3.03 19.44
CA THR A 11 0.32 1.73 19.48
C THR A 11 -0.11 0.96 18.24
N PHE A 12 0.84 0.71 17.34
CA PHE A 12 0.60 0.04 16.07
C PHE A 12 0.87 -1.46 16.23
N ASP A 13 -0.13 -2.28 15.95
CA ASP A 13 -0.08 -3.73 16.10
C ASP A 13 -0.25 -4.45 14.74
N GLU A 14 -0.25 -5.78 14.77
CA GLU A 14 -0.40 -6.60 13.56
C GLU A 14 -1.73 -6.37 12.82
N LYS A 15 -2.82 -6.09 13.55
CA LYS A 15 -4.14 -5.87 12.93
C LYS A 15 -4.21 -4.53 12.21
N LEU A 16 -3.66 -3.49 12.81
CA LEU A 16 -3.54 -2.17 12.18
C LEU A 16 -2.58 -2.23 10.99
N PHE A 17 -1.53 -3.05 11.06
CA PHE A 17 -0.64 -3.32 9.95
C PHE A 17 -1.37 -4.00 8.78
N GLU A 18 -2.16 -5.05 9.05
CA GLU A 18 -3.05 -5.70 8.06
C GLU A 18 -3.98 -4.71 7.38
N GLU A 19 -4.66 -3.89 8.15
CA GLU A 19 -5.59 -2.89 7.63
C GLU A 19 -4.90 -1.83 6.76
N TYR A 20 -3.74 -1.33 7.23
CA TYR A 20 -2.95 -0.33 6.52
C TYR A 20 -2.42 -0.86 5.19
N PHE A 21 -1.74 -2.01 5.19
CA PHE A 21 -1.19 -2.58 3.95
C PHE A 21 -2.28 -3.00 2.99
N ALA A 22 -3.35 -3.64 3.48
CA ALA A 22 -4.49 -3.99 2.66
C ALA A 22 -5.17 -2.78 2.02
N GLY A 23 -5.06 -1.58 2.61
CA GLY A 23 -5.53 -0.32 2.01
C GLY A 23 -4.51 0.31 1.05
N LYS A 24 -3.24 0.35 1.45
CA LYS A 24 -2.13 0.93 0.69
C LYS A 24 -1.88 0.22 -0.63
N ASP A 25 -2.04 -1.10 -0.66
CA ASP A 25 -1.76 -1.94 -1.84
C ASP A 25 -2.91 -2.05 -2.84
N ARG A 26 -4.17 -1.72 -2.46
CA ARG A 26 -5.31 -1.90 -3.37
C ARG A 26 -5.13 -1.25 -4.74
N PRO A 27 -4.70 0.02 -4.86
CA PRO A 27 -4.60 0.65 -6.18
C PRO A 27 -3.54 -0.02 -7.06
N LEU A 28 -2.44 -0.48 -6.45
CA LEU A 28 -1.40 -1.22 -7.14
C LEU A 28 -1.92 -2.58 -7.60
N ASN A 29 -2.58 -3.30 -6.71
CA ASN A 29 -3.19 -4.59 -7.02
C ASN A 29 -4.21 -4.48 -8.15
N ARG A 30 -5.03 -3.42 -8.16
CA ARG A 30 -5.97 -3.17 -9.27
C ARG A 30 -5.25 -2.96 -10.60
N ARG A 31 -4.20 -2.14 -10.59
CA ARG A 31 -3.41 -1.85 -11.79
C ARG A 31 -2.76 -3.11 -12.32
N ASP A 32 -2.05 -3.85 -11.47
CA ASP A 32 -1.28 -5.01 -11.87
C ASP A 32 -2.23 -6.15 -12.30
N ALA A 33 -3.32 -6.39 -11.55
CA ALA A 33 -4.34 -7.37 -11.93
C ALA A 33 -5.02 -7.03 -13.27
N LEU A 34 -5.32 -5.74 -13.52
CA LEU A 34 -5.88 -5.29 -14.81
C LEU A 34 -4.91 -5.62 -15.96
N ILE A 35 -3.62 -5.34 -15.75
CA ILE A 35 -2.57 -5.57 -16.73
C ILE A 35 -2.41 -7.06 -17.05
N PHE A 36 -2.36 -7.92 -16.03
CA PHE A 36 -2.34 -9.37 -16.24
C PHE A 36 -3.61 -9.88 -16.92
N SER A 37 -4.78 -9.36 -16.53
CA SER A 37 -6.07 -9.71 -17.16
C SER A 37 -6.11 -9.36 -18.64
N ILE A 38 -5.54 -8.23 -19.05
CA ILE A 38 -5.44 -7.87 -20.48
C ILE A 38 -4.59 -8.90 -21.22
N GLY A 39 -3.45 -9.30 -20.64
CA GLY A 39 -2.59 -10.34 -21.22
C GLY A 39 -3.29 -11.68 -21.35
N ASP A 40 -3.93 -12.16 -20.28
CA ASP A 40 -4.69 -13.41 -20.27
C ASP A 40 -5.88 -13.35 -21.24
N GLY A 41 -6.55 -12.20 -21.35
CA GLY A 41 -7.64 -11.98 -22.29
C GLY A 41 -7.19 -12.07 -23.74
N LEU A 42 -6.03 -11.51 -24.07
CA LEU A 42 -5.44 -11.64 -25.41
C LEU A 42 -5.07 -13.11 -25.71
N LEU A 43 -4.42 -13.81 -24.77
CA LEU A 43 -4.07 -15.22 -24.92
C LEU A 43 -5.31 -16.11 -25.09
N PHE A 44 -6.34 -15.89 -24.27
CA PHE A 44 -7.60 -16.61 -24.35
C PHE A 44 -8.32 -16.32 -25.67
N GLY A 45 -8.32 -15.07 -26.11
CA GLY A 45 -8.89 -14.67 -27.40
C GLY A 45 -8.19 -15.34 -28.59
N ILE A 46 -6.86 -15.35 -28.61
CA ILE A 46 -6.07 -16.04 -29.65
C ILE A 46 -6.39 -17.54 -29.64
N TRP A 47 -6.37 -18.17 -28.46
CA TRP A 47 -6.69 -19.60 -28.32
C TRP A 47 -8.10 -19.91 -28.84
N PHE A 48 -9.12 -19.15 -28.39
CA PHE A 48 -10.51 -19.36 -28.76
C PHE A 48 -10.74 -19.18 -30.26
N TRP A 49 -10.26 -18.07 -30.85
CA TRP A 49 -10.42 -17.80 -32.28
C TRP A 49 -9.59 -18.72 -33.17
N ALA A 50 -8.41 -19.17 -32.72
CA ALA A 50 -7.65 -20.19 -33.44
C ALA A 50 -8.39 -21.53 -33.49
N GLY A 51 -9.08 -21.90 -32.41
CA GLY A 51 -9.97 -23.06 -32.37
C GLY A 51 -11.09 -22.99 -33.41
N ILE A 52 -11.78 -21.85 -33.46
CA ILE A 52 -12.94 -21.62 -34.32
C ILE A 52 -12.56 -21.47 -35.80
N LEU A 53 -11.59 -20.62 -36.12
CA LEU A 53 -11.29 -20.25 -37.51
C LEU A 53 -10.54 -21.34 -38.28
N PHE A 54 -9.73 -22.13 -37.58
CA PHE A 54 -8.92 -23.18 -38.22
C PHE A 54 -9.46 -24.59 -37.96
N ASN A 55 -10.64 -24.73 -37.35
CA ASN A 55 -11.21 -26.02 -36.91
C ASN A 55 -10.17 -26.87 -36.15
N PHE A 56 -9.35 -26.22 -35.30
CA PHE A 56 -8.34 -26.92 -34.52
C PHE A 56 -9.04 -27.84 -33.53
N ASN A 57 -8.84 -29.15 -33.70
CA ASN A 57 -9.31 -30.12 -32.74
C ASN A 57 -8.31 -30.13 -31.57
N PHE A 58 -8.58 -29.32 -30.55
CA PHE A 58 -7.70 -29.20 -29.40
C PHE A 58 -7.53 -30.57 -28.73
N ASN A 59 -6.28 -31.01 -28.60
CA ASN A 59 -5.95 -32.13 -27.74
C ASN A 59 -6.22 -31.77 -26.26
N LEU A 60 -6.13 -32.76 -25.38
CA LEU A 60 -6.38 -32.57 -23.94
C LEU A 60 -5.57 -31.41 -23.34
N MET A 61 -4.31 -31.22 -23.77
CA MET A 61 -3.46 -30.13 -23.30
C MET A 61 -3.94 -28.75 -23.76
N GLY A 62 -4.48 -28.64 -24.98
CA GLY A 62 -5.09 -27.41 -25.48
C GLY A 62 -6.32 -26.99 -24.66
N TRP A 63 -7.14 -27.95 -24.24
CA TRP A 63 -8.28 -27.68 -23.35
C TRP A 63 -7.85 -27.29 -21.95
N ILE A 64 -6.86 -27.99 -21.37
CA ILE A 64 -6.30 -27.64 -20.05
C ILE A 64 -5.75 -26.21 -20.08
N PHE A 65 -5.00 -25.84 -21.13
CA PHE A 65 -4.50 -24.47 -21.31
C PHE A 65 -5.64 -23.45 -21.33
N GLY A 66 -6.67 -23.66 -22.17
CA GLY A 66 -7.82 -22.77 -22.26
C GLY A 66 -8.54 -22.58 -20.92
N ILE A 67 -8.74 -23.65 -20.16
CA ILE A 67 -9.37 -23.59 -18.82
C ILE A 67 -8.49 -22.81 -17.84
N VAL A 68 -7.18 -23.07 -17.81
CA VAL A 68 -6.25 -22.39 -16.89
C VAL A 68 -6.20 -20.89 -17.19
N VAL A 69 -6.06 -20.50 -18.46
CA VAL A 69 -6.03 -19.09 -18.86
C VAL A 69 -7.39 -18.41 -18.64
N GLY A 70 -8.50 -19.10 -18.93
CA GLY A 70 -9.83 -18.59 -18.66
C GLY A 70 -10.11 -18.35 -17.17
N LEU A 71 -9.68 -19.27 -16.30
CA LEU A 71 -9.75 -19.09 -14.86
C LEU A 71 -8.86 -17.94 -14.38
N ALA A 72 -7.63 -17.84 -14.89
CA ALA A 72 -6.71 -16.74 -14.58
C ALA A 72 -7.31 -15.38 -14.96
N LEU A 73 -7.94 -15.28 -16.15
CA LEU A 73 -8.64 -14.09 -16.61
C LEU A 73 -9.79 -13.67 -15.68
N VAL A 74 -10.66 -14.62 -15.30
CA VAL A 74 -11.80 -14.32 -14.40
C VAL A 74 -11.31 -13.87 -13.04
N LEU A 75 -10.29 -14.54 -12.48
CA LEU A 75 -9.69 -14.17 -11.22
C LEU A 75 -9.02 -12.79 -11.30
N GLY A 76 -8.25 -12.52 -12.36
CA GLY A 76 -7.61 -11.23 -12.60
C GLY A 76 -8.60 -10.08 -12.71
N ILE A 77 -9.73 -10.27 -13.41
CA ILE A 77 -10.79 -9.26 -13.51
C ILE A 77 -11.41 -9.01 -12.13
N ALA A 78 -11.69 -10.06 -11.36
CA ALA A 78 -12.22 -9.93 -10.01
C ALA A 78 -11.25 -9.18 -9.08
N GLU A 79 -9.95 -9.46 -9.17
CA GLU A 79 -8.90 -8.74 -8.44
C GLU A 79 -8.76 -7.29 -8.91
N ALA A 80 -8.90 -7.01 -10.21
CA ALA A 80 -8.87 -5.66 -10.77
C ALA A 80 -10.05 -4.80 -10.29
N LEU A 81 -11.24 -5.39 -10.16
CA LEU A 81 -12.43 -4.70 -9.67
C LEU A 81 -12.37 -4.46 -8.17
N THR A 82 -12.00 -5.47 -7.40
CA THR A 82 -12.00 -5.37 -5.93
C THR A 82 -10.77 -4.63 -5.41
N GLY A 83 -9.61 -4.80 -6.05
CA GLY A 83 -8.30 -4.42 -5.52
C GLY A 83 -7.83 -5.27 -4.35
N ALA A 84 -8.62 -6.29 -3.99
CA ALA A 84 -8.23 -7.29 -3.02
C ALA A 84 -7.42 -8.34 -3.77
N THR A 85 -6.11 -8.37 -3.54
CA THR A 85 -5.28 -9.53 -3.87
C THR A 85 -5.81 -10.71 -3.08
N ILE A 86 -6.42 -11.67 -3.76
CA ILE A 86 -6.84 -12.94 -3.16
C ILE A 86 -5.59 -13.74 -2.78
N PHE A 87 -4.45 -13.44 -3.43
CA PHE A 87 -3.17 -14.09 -3.23
C PHE A 87 -2.08 -13.10 -2.82
N TRP A 88 -2.04 -12.67 -1.56
CA TRP A 88 -0.78 -12.20 -0.99
C TRP A 88 -0.01 -13.41 -0.47
N PRO A 89 1.13 -13.82 -1.08
CA PRO A 89 1.87 -14.97 -0.60
C PRO A 89 2.27 -14.75 0.86
N ARG A 90 1.96 -15.72 1.74
CA ARG A 90 2.31 -15.66 3.18
C ARG A 90 3.79 -15.30 3.42
N ARG A 91 4.69 -15.67 2.50
CA ARG A 91 6.12 -15.33 2.55
C ARG A 91 6.40 -13.85 2.31
N LEU A 92 5.71 -13.21 1.36
CA LEU A 92 5.83 -11.77 1.14
C LEU A 92 5.25 -11.00 2.32
N TRP A 93 4.07 -11.40 2.80
CA TRP A 93 3.45 -10.86 4.01
C TRP A 93 4.41 -10.87 5.20
N ARG A 94 5.01 -12.03 5.49
CA ARG A 94 5.93 -12.20 6.62
C ARG A 94 7.17 -11.31 6.48
N LYS A 95 7.70 -11.12 5.27
CA LYS A 95 8.87 -10.26 5.03
C LYS A 95 8.52 -8.78 5.22
N THR A 96 7.42 -8.31 4.63
CA THR A 96 6.98 -6.92 4.74
C THR A 96 6.63 -6.57 6.18
N TYR A 97 5.92 -7.47 6.89
CA TYR A 97 5.68 -7.37 8.33
C TYR A 97 6.99 -7.24 9.11
N THR A 98 7.95 -8.15 8.87
CA THR A 98 9.23 -8.11 9.59
C THR A 98 9.95 -6.77 9.36
N ARG A 99 10.09 -6.37 8.09
CA ARG A 99 10.81 -5.14 7.71
C ARG A 99 10.21 -3.90 8.34
N PHE A 100 8.89 -3.78 8.31
CA PHE A 100 8.20 -2.63 8.89
C PHE A 100 8.46 -2.51 10.38
N PHE A 101 8.20 -3.56 11.17
CA PHE A 101 8.35 -3.47 12.62
C PHE A 101 9.81 -3.34 13.06
N VAL A 102 10.75 -4.01 12.39
CA VAL A 102 12.19 -3.85 12.68
C VAL A 102 12.67 -2.43 12.40
N ARG A 103 12.20 -1.81 11.30
CA ARG A 103 12.48 -0.40 10.99
C ARG A 103 11.93 0.53 12.08
N HIS A 104 10.78 0.20 12.65
CA HIS A 104 10.15 0.95 13.74
C HIS A 104 10.58 0.48 15.14
N GLY A 105 11.81 -0.03 15.27
CA GLY A 105 12.45 -0.29 16.56
C GLY A 105 12.09 -1.61 17.24
N VAL A 106 11.34 -2.51 16.60
CA VAL A 106 11.05 -3.82 17.20
C VAL A 106 12.21 -4.79 17.01
N ASP A 107 12.48 -5.60 18.02
CA ASP A 107 13.52 -6.62 17.93
C ASP A 107 13.10 -7.82 17.08
N SER A 108 13.95 -8.22 16.13
CA SER A 108 13.65 -9.32 15.20
C SER A 108 13.63 -10.68 15.88
N ASP A 109 14.30 -10.78 17.01
CA ASP A 109 14.44 -12.01 17.80
C ASP A 109 13.31 -12.16 18.83
N ALA A 110 12.52 -11.10 19.05
CA ALA A 110 11.38 -11.14 19.94
C ALA A 110 10.25 -12.02 19.37
N PRO A 111 9.52 -12.76 20.22
CA PRO A 111 8.35 -13.51 19.78
C PRO A 111 7.25 -12.57 19.30
N ARG A 112 6.56 -12.97 18.23
CA ARG A 112 5.37 -12.27 17.69
C ARG A 112 4.14 -12.55 18.56
N PRO A 113 3.13 -11.67 18.58
CA PRO A 113 2.95 -10.46 17.75
C PRO A 113 3.78 -9.27 18.20
N TRP A 114 4.22 -8.46 17.23
CA TRP A 114 5.00 -7.25 17.44
C TRP A 114 4.11 -6.01 17.51
N THR A 115 4.57 -5.02 18.28
CA THR A 115 3.92 -3.72 18.43
C THR A 115 4.96 -2.61 18.45
N CYS A 116 4.68 -1.47 17.85
CA CYS A 116 5.52 -0.26 17.94
C CYS A 116 4.68 0.97 18.27
N THR A 117 5.31 2.03 18.80
CA THR A 117 4.62 3.31 19.04
C THR A 117 4.94 4.28 17.92
N LEU A 118 3.90 4.77 17.24
CA LEU A 118 4.01 5.77 16.17
C LEU A 118 3.43 7.10 16.66
N ARG A 119 4.15 8.18 16.38
CA ARG A 119 3.74 9.55 16.66
C ARG A 119 3.80 10.36 15.38
N SER A 120 2.64 10.83 14.94
CA SER A 120 2.51 11.63 13.73
C SER A 120 2.06 13.04 14.09
N HIS A 121 2.66 14.02 13.43
CA HIS A 121 2.40 15.43 13.62
C HIS A 121 2.18 16.12 12.27
N ALA A 122 1.04 16.79 12.11
CA ALA A 122 0.79 17.63 10.94
C ALA A 122 0.93 19.10 11.35
N GLY A 123 1.99 19.74 10.86
CA GLY A 123 2.26 21.16 11.05
C GLY A 123 1.73 22.01 9.89
N PRO A 124 1.98 23.33 9.92
CA PRO A 124 1.56 24.24 8.84
C PRO A 124 2.21 23.94 7.49
N ASN A 125 3.48 23.52 7.48
CA ASN A 125 4.30 23.40 6.26
C ASN A 125 4.79 21.98 5.99
N GLN A 126 4.74 21.10 6.99
CA GLN A 126 5.34 19.78 6.96
C GLN A 126 4.58 18.80 7.84
N VAL A 127 4.84 17.52 7.62
CA VAL A 127 4.38 16.39 8.42
C VAL A 127 5.61 15.74 9.04
N GLU A 128 5.62 15.64 10.37
CA GLU A 128 6.66 14.95 11.12
C GLU A 128 6.11 13.61 11.59
N MET A 129 6.91 12.58 11.45
CA MET A 129 6.64 11.26 12.00
C MET A 129 7.78 10.92 12.94
N SER A 130 7.46 10.27 14.04
CA SER A 130 8.47 9.75 14.94
C SER A 130 8.06 8.40 15.50
N TYR A 131 9.06 7.55 15.67
CA TYR A 131 8.91 6.22 16.24
C TYR A 131 10.01 5.98 17.25
N LEU A 132 9.74 5.10 18.20
CA LEU A 132 10.70 4.71 19.21
C LEU A 132 11.61 3.63 18.63
N THR A 133 12.92 3.87 18.64
CA THR A 133 13.92 2.91 18.19
C THR A 133 14.24 1.87 19.26
N LYS A 134 15.01 0.84 18.90
CA LYS A 134 15.50 -0.21 19.81
C LYS A 134 16.26 0.38 21.01
N ASP A 135 16.99 1.47 20.81
CA ASP A 135 17.82 2.11 21.84
C ASP A 135 17.02 3.07 22.74
N GLY A 136 15.70 3.13 22.57
CA GLY A 136 14.82 4.05 23.30
C GLY A 136 14.94 5.51 22.84
N SER A 137 15.66 5.79 21.75
CA SER A 137 15.71 7.10 21.11
C SER A 137 14.51 7.30 20.18
N PHE A 138 14.12 8.54 19.94
CA PHE A 138 13.12 8.86 18.92
C PHE A 138 13.82 9.22 17.62
N GLU A 139 13.53 8.46 16.56
CA GLU A 139 13.84 8.88 15.20
C GLU A 139 12.70 9.78 14.71
N VAL A 140 13.05 10.94 14.15
CA VAL A 140 12.10 11.93 13.63
C VAL A 140 12.33 12.09 12.15
N LEU A 141 11.30 11.77 11.36
CA LEU A 141 11.29 11.95 9.93
C LEU A 141 10.36 13.09 9.56
N ASN A 142 10.87 14.06 8.82
CA ASN A 142 10.13 15.25 8.44
C ASN A 142 9.93 15.32 6.93
N GLN A 143 8.69 15.45 6.48
CA GLN A 143 8.31 15.45 5.07
C GLN A 143 7.46 16.67 4.71
N SER A 144 7.73 17.26 3.56
CA SER A 144 6.88 18.30 2.98
C SER A 144 5.55 17.70 2.48
N TYR A 145 4.46 18.48 2.54
CA TYR A 145 3.17 18.08 2.00
C TYR A 145 3.21 17.70 0.51
N LYS A 146 4.17 18.24 -0.25
CA LYS A 146 4.39 17.92 -1.67
C LYS A 146 4.75 16.45 -1.93
N LYS A 147 5.22 15.74 -0.90
CA LYS A 147 5.58 14.33 -1.02
C LYS A 147 4.36 13.41 -0.94
N PHE A 148 3.20 13.88 -0.48
CA PHE A 148 2.01 13.04 -0.35
C PHE A 148 1.13 13.14 -1.60
N ASP A 149 0.67 11.99 -2.08
CA ASP A 149 -0.16 11.85 -3.28
C ASP A 149 -1.65 11.86 -2.94
N ARG A 150 -2.02 11.14 -1.88
CA ARG A 150 -3.43 10.91 -1.51
C ARG A 150 -3.61 10.62 -0.04
N ILE A 151 -4.87 10.72 0.40
CA ILE A 151 -5.30 10.35 1.75
C ILE A 151 -6.02 9.00 1.67
N LEU A 152 -5.53 8.02 2.41
CA LEU A 152 -6.19 6.73 2.63
C LEU A 152 -6.92 6.78 3.97
N VAL A 153 -8.23 6.55 3.96
CA VAL A 153 -9.03 6.42 5.17
C VAL A 153 -9.45 4.97 5.31
N THR A 154 -9.09 4.36 6.43
CA THR A 154 -9.47 3.00 6.79
C THR A 154 -10.46 3.01 7.96
N LYS A 155 -10.79 1.84 8.52
CA LYS A 155 -11.69 1.74 9.68
C LYS A 155 -11.11 2.47 10.89
N HIS A 156 -9.80 2.35 11.14
CA HIS A 156 -9.15 2.91 12.33
C HIS A 156 -8.07 3.96 11.99
N LEU A 157 -7.62 4.08 10.74
CA LEU A 157 -6.48 4.92 10.38
C LEU A 157 -6.86 5.97 9.34
N ILE A 158 -6.22 7.14 9.44
CA ILE A 158 -6.10 8.11 8.36
C ILE A 158 -4.62 8.16 7.99
N VAL A 159 -4.30 7.87 6.74
CA VAL A 159 -2.92 7.74 6.27
C VAL A 159 -2.66 8.69 5.12
N LEU A 160 -1.62 9.50 5.22
CA LEU A 160 -1.12 10.29 4.11
C LEU A 160 -0.13 9.43 3.33
N ILE A 161 -0.54 9.02 2.14
CA ILE A 161 0.25 8.12 1.29
C ILE A 161 1.26 8.96 0.53
N THR A 162 2.53 8.64 0.72
CA THR A 162 3.63 9.25 -0.01
C THR A 162 3.56 8.87 -1.48
N HIS A 163 3.74 9.85 -2.36
CA HIS A 163 3.83 9.66 -3.79
C HIS A 163 5.00 8.74 -4.12
N PHE A 164 4.71 7.74 -4.93
CA PHE A 164 5.70 6.78 -5.37
C PHE A 164 5.41 6.37 -6.81
N ASP A 165 6.36 6.62 -7.70
CA ASP A 165 6.27 6.23 -9.10
C ASP A 165 6.87 4.82 -9.29
N LEU A 166 6.01 3.87 -9.64
CA LEU A 166 6.42 2.49 -9.94
C LEU A 166 6.85 2.31 -11.40
N GLY A 167 6.68 3.34 -12.25
CA GLY A 167 6.88 3.22 -13.69
C GLY A 167 5.88 2.29 -14.37
N SER A 168 6.15 1.97 -15.63
CA SER A 168 5.36 1.01 -16.42
C SER A 168 5.80 -0.42 -16.10
N PRO A 169 4.88 -1.33 -15.74
CA PRO A 169 5.22 -2.74 -15.51
C PRO A 169 5.59 -3.48 -16.82
N PHE A 170 5.35 -2.87 -17.98
CA PHE A 170 5.72 -3.41 -19.31
C PHE A 170 7.05 -2.88 -19.83
N ASP A 171 7.79 -2.11 -19.02
CA ASP A 171 9.14 -1.68 -19.40
C ASP A 171 10.13 -2.85 -19.23
N PHE A 172 9.98 -3.86 -20.10
CA PHE A 172 10.73 -5.13 -20.04
C PHE A 172 12.22 -4.95 -20.30
N TRP A 173 12.63 -3.80 -20.84
CA TRP A 173 14.03 -3.48 -21.13
C TRP A 173 14.84 -3.19 -19.87
N HIS A 174 14.18 -2.91 -18.74
CA HIS A 174 14.81 -2.63 -17.46
C HIS A 174 14.14 -3.43 -16.34
N ARG A 175 14.11 -4.77 -16.42
CA ARG A 175 13.48 -5.63 -15.38
C ARG A 175 13.94 -5.33 -13.94
N ASP A 176 15.12 -4.78 -13.75
CA ASP A 176 15.65 -4.36 -12.44
C ASP A 176 14.95 -3.12 -11.87
N THR A 177 14.28 -2.27 -12.67
CA THR A 177 13.65 -1.04 -12.16
C THR A 177 12.38 -1.32 -11.35
N TYR A 178 11.52 -2.24 -11.78
CA TYR A 178 10.22 -2.45 -11.12
C TYR A 178 10.35 -3.13 -9.74
N ALA A 179 11.17 -4.19 -9.64
CA ALA A 179 11.36 -4.88 -8.36
C ALA A 179 12.10 -4.01 -7.34
N ASN A 180 13.09 -3.22 -7.78
CA ASN A 180 13.76 -2.25 -6.93
C ASN A 180 12.82 -1.11 -6.54
N ALA A 181 11.98 -0.60 -7.45
CA ALA A 181 10.97 0.39 -7.14
C ALA A 181 9.94 -0.13 -6.11
N LEU A 182 9.52 -1.40 -6.19
CA LEU A 182 8.66 -1.99 -5.16
C LEU A 182 9.35 -2.03 -3.78
N ALA A 183 10.66 -2.33 -3.74
CA ALA A 183 11.43 -2.30 -2.50
C ALA A 183 11.59 -0.87 -1.95
N ASP A 184 11.83 0.11 -2.81
CA ASP A 184 11.91 1.53 -2.45
C ASP A 184 10.57 2.06 -1.94
N ARG A 185 9.45 1.59 -2.51
CA ARG A 185 8.11 1.87 -2.01
C ARG A 185 7.88 1.34 -0.60
N GLU A 186 8.32 0.12 -0.31
CA GLU A 186 8.28 -0.40 1.06
C GLU A 186 9.11 0.46 2.02
N ALA A 187 10.19 1.09 1.53
CA ALA A 187 11.03 2.01 2.28
C ALA A 187 10.42 3.42 2.45
N THR A 188 9.48 3.84 1.60
CA THR A 188 8.79 5.13 1.78
C THR A 188 7.92 5.13 3.05
N GLU A 189 8.10 6.17 3.86
CA GLU A 189 7.32 6.39 5.07
C GLU A 189 6.05 7.18 4.77
N ASP A 190 4.91 6.63 5.19
CA ASP A 190 3.60 7.27 5.15
C ASP A 190 3.23 7.80 6.52
N ALA A 191 2.50 8.91 6.58
CA ALA A 191 2.07 9.47 7.85
C ALA A 191 0.76 8.86 8.32
N ILE A 192 0.82 8.10 9.44
CA ILE A 192 -0.29 7.33 9.98
C ILE A 192 -0.89 8.06 11.18
N PHE A 193 -2.20 8.32 11.13
CA PHE A 193 -2.97 8.94 12.20
C PHE A 193 -4.07 8.00 12.66
N LEU A 194 -4.32 7.95 13.97
CA LEU A 194 -5.38 7.13 14.56
C LEU A 194 -6.68 7.93 14.58
N ARG A 195 -7.73 7.34 14.02
CA ARG A 195 -9.06 7.97 13.92
C ARG A 195 -9.67 8.18 15.29
N GLY A 196 -10.36 9.31 15.46
CA GLY A 196 -11.00 9.68 16.72
C GLY A 196 -10.05 10.03 17.88
N SER A 197 -8.73 9.94 17.69
CA SER A 197 -7.72 10.34 18.69
C SER A 197 -6.80 11.45 18.18
N ILE A 198 -7.22 12.17 17.14
CA ILE A 198 -6.46 13.28 16.57
C ILE A 198 -6.69 14.52 17.44
N THR A 199 -5.60 15.14 17.84
CA THR A 199 -5.63 16.36 18.66
C THR A 199 -5.20 17.55 17.80
N GLY A 200 -6.04 18.58 17.74
CA GLY A 200 -5.83 19.82 17.00
C GLY A 200 -4.68 20.66 17.55
N MET A 201 -4.38 21.76 16.85
CA MET A 201 -3.31 22.70 17.22
C MET A 201 -3.54 23.41 18.55
N ASP A 202 -4.79 23.45 19.02
CA ASP A 202 -5.23 24.01 20.30
C ASP A 202 -5.29 22.95 21.42
N ASN A 203 -4.73 21.76 21.19
CA ASN A 203 -4.77 20.60 22.08
C ASN A 203 -6.18 20.05 22.36
N LYS A 204 -7.19 20.38 21.54
CA LYS A 204 -8.54 19.81 21.64
C LYS A 204 -8.74 18.66 20.65
N PRO A 205 -9.67 17.74 20.91
CA PRO A 205 -10.05 16.74 19.93
C PRO A 205 -10.48 17.39 18.60
N LEU A 206 -9.90 16.93 17.51
CA LEU A 206 -10.23 17.36 16.14
C LEU A 206 -11.04 16.27 15.47
N SER A 207 -12.08 16.63 14.73
CA SER A 207 -12.86 15.64 13.97
C SER A 207 -12.01 15.07 12.82
N ASP A 208 -12.29 13.82 12.44
CA ASP A 208 -11.64 13.17 11.29
C ASP A 208 -11.85 14.01 10.01
N GLU A 209 -13.05 14.57 9.83
CA GLU A 209 -13.42 15.39 8.66
C GLU A 209 -12.63 16.70 8.60
N ASP A 210 -12.53 17.41 9.72
CA ASP A 210 -11.75 18.66 9.81
C ASP A 210 -10.27 18.40 9.59
N PHE A 211 -9.75 17.28 10.12
CA PHE A 211 -8.39 16.86 9.88
C PHE A 211 -8.15 16.60 8.39
N ILE A 212 -8.99 15.76 7.77
CA ILE A 212 -8.89 15.43 6.33
C ILE A 212 -8.98 16.70 5.47
N ALA A 213 -9.90 17.61 5.79
CA ALA A 213 -10.04 18.89 5.08
C ALA A 213 -8.81 19.80 5.28
N TYR A 214 -8.18 19.77 6.45
CA TYR A 214 -6.94 20.49 6.70
C TYR A 214 -5.77 19.94 5.86
N VAL A 215 -5.48 18.64 5.97
CA VAL A 215 -4.35 18.03 5.24
C VAL A 215 -4.61 17.97 3.73
N GLY A 216 -5.86 17.73 3.30
CA GLY A 216 -6.23 17.66 1.90
C GLY A 216 -6.03 18.99 1.17
N ARG A 217 -6.32 20.12 1.82
CA ARG A 217 -6.00 21.46 1.30
C ARG A 217 -4.50 21.72 1.19
N LYS A 218 -3.68 21.07 2.00
CA LYS A 218 -2.22 21.22 1.96
C LYS A 218 -1.59 20.39 0.87
N ILE A 219 -2.09 19.17 0.66
CA ILE A 219 -1.68 18.27 -0.41
C ILE A 219 -2.06 18.87 -1.78
N SER A 220 -3.31 19.31 -1.95
CA SER A 220 -3.83 19.83 -3.24
C SER A 220 -3.30 21.20 -3.68
N ARG A 221 -2.66 21.97 -2.78
CA ARG A 221 -2.09 23.29 -3.11
C ARG A 221 -0.73 23.22 -3.80
N HIS A 222 -0.25 22.01 -4.06
CA HIS A 222 1.05 21.73 -4.67
C HIS A 222 0.89 20.76 -5.82
#